data_AF-A0A2S9F7H7-F1
#
_entry.id   AF-A0A2S9F7H7-F1
#
_cell.length_a   1.000
_cell.length_b   1.000
_cell.length_c   1.000
_cell.angle_alpha   90.00
_cell.angle_beta   90.00
_cell.angle_gamma   90.00
#
_symmetry.space_group_name_H-M   'P 1'
#
loop_
_entity.id
_entity.type
_entity.pdbx_description
1 polymer ?
#
loop_
_entity_poly.entity_id
_entity_poly.type
_entity_poly.pdbx_seq_one_letter_code
_entity_poly.pdbx_strand_id
1 'polypeptide(L)'
;MEATARSDSGRGRHLATRLIDLSPSDMQERLGDALAVYVDAMRYPRGTEDQRASMWLEHIRRRGWKAVAAVEDTEPGTPATAGPMLGVA
;
A
#
# COMPACT_ATOMS: atom_id res chain seq x y z
N MET A 1 47.31 3.07 -17.51
CA MET A 1 46.81 3.92 -16.41
C MET A 1 45.49 4.48 -16.88
N GLU A 2 44.39 3.76 -16.60
CA GLU A 2 43.04 4.30 -16.75
C GLU A 2 42.16 3.58 -15.75
N ALA A 3 41.88 4.28 -14.65
CA ALA A 3 40.88 3.89 -13.67
C ALA A 3 39.63 4.73 -13.98
N THR A 4 38.55 4.08 -14.41
CA THR A 4 37.22 4.69 -14.43
C THR A 4 36.20 3.67 -13.93
N ALA A 5 35.77 3.95 -12.69
CA ALA A 5 34.51 3.65 -12.02
C ALA A 5 33.76 2.34 -12.34
N ARG A 6 33.73 1.45 -11.33
CA ARG A 6 32.61 0.51 -11.16
C ARG A 6 31.31 1.31 -11.07
N SER A 7 30.32 0.95 -11.88
CA SER A 7 28.94 1.40 -11.68
C SER A 7 28.42 0.88 -10.34
N ASP A 8 28.36 1.77 -9.36
CA ASP A 8 27.45 1.63 -8.22
C ASP A 8 26.08 2.16 -8.68
N SER A 9 25.20 1.26 -9.13
CA SER A 9 23.78 1.59 -9.31
C SER A 9 22.94 0.32 -9.13
N GLY A 10 23.08 -0.27 -7.96
CA GLY A 10 22.28 -1.39 -7.48
C GLY A 10 22.01 -1.33 -5.98
N ARG A 11 22.31 -0.20 -5.32
CA ARG A 11 21.79 0.06 -3.98
C ARG A 11 20.35 0.49 -4.18
N GLY A 12 19.42 -0.45 -4.06
CA GLY A 12 17.99 -0.20 -4.20
C GLY A 12 17.63 1.07 -3.43
N ARG A 13 16.87 1.98 -4.06
CA ARG A 13 16.26 3.09 -3.34
C ARG A 13 15.53 2.48 -2.16
N HIS A 14 16.09 2.67 -0.96
CA HIS A 14 15.39 2.34 0.26
C HIS A 14 14.29 3.38 0.38
N LEU A 15 13.16 3.13 -0.25
CA LEU A 15 11.99 3.97 -0.06
C LEU A 15 11.52 3.68 1.35
N ALA A 16 11.54 4.73 2.18
CA ALA A 16 11.10 4.61 3.55
C ALA A 16 9.65 4.12 3.56
N THR A 17 9.27 3.33 4.55
CA THR A 17 7.86 2.96 4.74
C THR A 17 7.26 3.90 5.78
N ARG A 18 6.12 4.49 5.46
CA ARG A 18 5.35 5.33 6.40
C ARG A 18 4.07 4.61 6.78
N LEU A 19 3.68 4.71 8.05
CA LEU A 19 2.35 4.31 8.49
C LEU A 19 1.42 5.52 8.47
N ILE A 20 0.22 5.34 7.91
CA ILE A 20 -0.82 6.34 7.89
C ILE A 20 -2.09 5.78 8.52
N ASP A 21 -2.82 6.63 9.24
CA ASP A 21 -4.21 6.34 9.56
C ASP A 21 -5.00 6.29 8.26
N LEU A 22 -5.89 5.30 8.14
CA LEU A 22 -6.72 5.13 6.96
C LEU A 22 -8.18 5.35 7.37
N SER A 23 -8.68 6.54 7.07
CA SER A 23 -10.06 6.90 7.36
C SER A 23 -11.03 5.99 6.57
N PRO A 24 -12.31 5.89 6.97
CA PRO A 24 -13.28 5.11 6.20
C PRO A 24 -13.42 5.54 4.72
N SER A 25 -13.35 6.84 4.44
CA SER A 25 -13.40 7.35 3.06
C SER A 25 -12.14 6.98 2.29
N ASP A 26 -10.95 7.19 2.88
CA ASP A 26 -9.69 6.84 2.21
C ASP A 26 -9.60 5.34 1.96
N MET A 27 -10.06 4.53 2.92
CA MET A 27 -10.11 3.07 2.78
C MET A 27 -11.09 2.63 1.69
N GLN A 28 -12.22 3.31 1.53
CA GLN A 28 -13.18 3.02 0.45
C GLN A 28 -12.59 3.38 -0.93
N GLU A 29 -11.93 4.52 -1.04
CA GLU A 29 -11.26 4.95 -2.28
C GLU A 29 -10.09 4.04 -2.64
N ARG A 30 -9.36 3.56 -1.64
CA ARG A 30 -8.20 2.67 -1.79
C ARG A 30 -8.49 1.19 -1.58
N LEU A 31 -9.76 0.80 -1.65
CA LEU A 31 -10.17 -0.58 -1.39
C LEU A 31 -9.49 -1.58 -2.34
N GLY A 32 -9.33 -1.20 -3.61
CA GLY A 32 -8.64 -2.03 -4.60
C GLY A 32 -7.20 -2.36 -4.20
N ASP A 33 -6.46 -1.37 -3.69
CA ASP A 33 -5.08 -1.54 -3.28
C ASP A 33 -4.96 -2.43 -2.03
N ALA A 34 -5.82 -2.20 -1.04
CA ALA A 34 -5.86 -3.01 0.16
C ALA A 34 -6.21 -4.48 -0.13
N LEU A 35 -7.16 -4.71 -1.04
CA LEU A 35 -7.53 -6.06 -1.47
C LEU A 35 -6.42 -6.72 -2.30
N ALA A 36 -5.71 -5.97 -3.13
CA ALA A 36 -4.57 -6.49 -3.88
C ALA A 36 -3.45 -6.95 -2.92
N VAL A 37 -3.12 -6.14 -1.91
CA VAL A 37 -2.16 -6.51 -0.85
C VAL A 37 -2.60 -7.76 -0.11
N TYR A 38 -3.88 -7.82 0.31
CA TYR A 38 -4.44 -8.98 1.02
C TYR A 38 -4.42 -10.26 0.17
N VAL A 39 -4.87 -10.19 -1.08
CA VAL A 39 -4.93 -11.33 -2.02
C VAL A 39 -3.53 -11.85 -2.32
N ASP A 40 -2.58 -10.96 -2.57
CA ASP A 40 -1.18 -11.33 -2.83
C ASP A 40 -0.55 -11.99 -1.60
N ALA A 41 -0.69 -11.37 -0.41
CA ALA A 41 -0.17 -11.90 0.84
C ALA A 41 -0.71 -13.30 1.17
N MET A 42 -1.99 -13.54 0.92
CA MET A 42 -2.66 -14.82 1.16
C MET A 42 -2.57 -15.80 -0.01
N ARG A 43 -1.95 -15.41 -1.13
CA ARG A 43 -1.79 -16.19 -2.36
C ARG A 43 -3.13 -16.67 -2.96
N TYR A 44 -4.15 -15.82 -2.90
CA TYR A 44 -5.43 -16.13 -3.55
C TYR A 44 -5.36 -15.91 -5.07
N PRO A 45 -6.22 -16.58 -5.86
CA PRO A 45 -6.32 -16.33 -7.29
C PRO A 45 -6.73 -14.89 -7.60
N ARG A 46 -6.28 -14.38 -8.75
CA ARG A 46 -6.74 -13.08 -9.29
C ARG A 46 -8.26 -13.07 -9.44
N GLY A 47 -8.91 -11.94 -9.13
CA GLY A 47 -10.36 -11.80 -9.11
C GLY A 47 -11.00 -12.19 -7.76
N THR A 48 -10.19 -12.56 -6.77
CA THR A 48 -10.68 -12.72 -5.38
C THR A 48 -10.99 -11.36 -4.76
N GLU A 49 -10.33 -10.29 -5.23
CA GLU A 49 -10.57 -8.90 -4.83
C GLU A 49 -12.07 -8.56 -4.95
N ASP A 50 -12.66 -8.77 -6.13
CA ASP A 50 -14.07 -8.45 -6.40
C ASP A 50 -15.04 -9.20 -5.46
N GLN A 51 -14.75 -10.47 -5.19
CA GLN A 51 -15.56 -11.31 -4.29
C GLN A 51 -15.52 -10.80 -2.84
N ARG A 52 -14.41 -10.15 -2.43
CA ARG A 52 -14.22 -9.65 -1.06
C ARG A 52 -14.64 -8.19 -0.91
N ALA A 53 -14.74 -7.43 -1.99
CA ALA A 53 -14.98 -5.99 -1.98
C ALA A 53 -16.24 -5.61 -1.19
N SER A 54 -17.39 -6.22 -1.49
CA SER A 54 -18.65 -5.90 -0.80
C SER A 54 -18.55 -6.15 0.71
N MET A 55 -17.95 -7.27 1.12
CA MET A 55 -17.76 -7.58 2.54
C MET A 55 -16.89 -6.53 3.24
N TRP A 56 -15.76 -6.12 2.63
CA TRP A 56 -14.89 -5.09 3.21
C TRP A 56 -15.59 -3.73 3.29
N LEU A 57 -16.36 -3.32 2.28
CA LEU A 57 -17.17 -2.11 2.31
C LEU A 57 -18.16 -2.09 3.49
N GLU A 58 -18.80 -3.22 3.78
CA GLU A 58 -19.66 -3.31 4.97
C GLU A 58 -18.89 -3.11 6.28
N HIS A 59 -17.66 -3.61 6.38
CA HIS A 59 -16.84 -3.48 7.59
C HIS A 59 -16.38 -2.03 7.81
N ILE A 60 -15.95 -1.35 6.75
CA ILE A 60 -15.48 0.04 6.79
C ILE A 60 -16.55 0.99 7.33
N ARG A 61 -17.83 0.70 7.07
CA ARG A 61 -18.97 1.50 7.53
C ARG A 61 -19.39 1.24 8.97
N ARG A 62 -18.82 0.24 9.66
CA ARG A 62 -19.19 -0.08 11.04
C ARG A 62 -18.68 1.01 11.98
N ARG A 63 -19.51 1.36 12.97
CA ARG A 63 -19.07 2.27 14.04
C ARG A 63 -17.87 1.67 14.77
N GLY A 64 -16.88 2.51 15.06
CA GLY A 64 -15.64 2.09 15.70
C GLY A 64 -14.59 1.49 14.77
N TRP A 65 -14.85 1.43 13.45
CA TRP A 65 -13.84 1.05 12.47
C TRP A 65 -12.57 1.91 12.61
N LYS A 66 -11.42 1.24 12.50
CA LYS A 66 -10.08 1.81 12.48
C LYS A 66 -9.23 0.96 11.56
N ALA A 67 -8.37 1.60 10.79
CA ALA A 67 -7.40 0.93 9.93
C ALA A 67 -6.14 1.78 9.81
N VAL A 68 -5.02 1.11 9.54
CA VAL A 68 -3.75 1.74 9.19
C VAL A 68 -3.22 1.13 7.89
N ALA A 69 -2.53 1.93 7.09
CA ALA A 69 -1.81 1.46 5.91
C ALA A 69 -0.31 1.73 6.05
N ALA A 70 0.48 0.76 5.62
CA ALA A 70 1.88 0.97 5.32
C ALA A 70 1.99 1.41 3.85
N VAL A 71 2.59 2.56 3.62
CA VAL A 71 2.77 3.12 2.27
C VAL A 71 4.24 3.37 1.99
N GLU A 72 4.62 3.20 0.73
CA GLU A 72 5.94 3.56 0.27
C GLU A 72 6.08 5.09 0.22
N ASP A 73 7.17 5.61 0.78
CA ASP A 73 7.42 7.05 0.78
C ASP A 73 7.72 7.53 -0.65
N THR A 74 7.14 8.66 -0.98
CA THR A 74 7.26 9.31 -2.28
C THR A 74 8.08 10.58 -2.10
N GLU A 75 8.27 11.36 -3.17
CA GLU A 75 9.03 12.59 -3.10
C GLU A 75 8.49 13.54 -2.02
N PRO A 76 9.38 14.27 -1.32
CA PRO A 76 9.00 15.23 -0.29
C PRO A 76 7.91 16.18 -0.79
N GLY A 77 6.83 16.31 -0.02
CA GLY A 77 5.70 17.18 -0.36
C GLY A 77 4.53 16.48 -1.06
N THR A 78 4.66 15.21 -1.44
CA THR A 78 3.52 14.42 -1.93
C THR A 78 2.76 13.81 -0.73
N PRO A 79 1.41 13.83 -0.72
CA PRO A 79 0.63 13.19 0.32
C PRO A 79 0.97 11.70 0.43
N ALA A 80 1.17 11.22 1.66
CA ALA A 80 1.47 9.81 1.91
C ALA A 80 0.39 8.86 1.36
N THR A 81 -0.87 9.33 1.32
CA THR A 81 -2.01 8.59 0.78
C THR A 81 -1.88 8.25 -0.71
N ALA A 82 -1.06 9.01 -1.46
CA ALA A 82 -0.80 8.78 -2.88
C ALA A 82 0.27 7.71 -3.15
N GLY A 83 1.01 7.30 -2.11
CA GLY A 83 2.05 6.27 -2.25
C GLY A 83 1.47 4.86 -2.47
N PRO A 84 2.23 3.96 -3.14
CA PRO A 84 1.92 2.54 -3.20
C PRO A 84 1.63 1.96 -1.81
N MET A 85 0.54 1.19 -1.69
CA MET A 85 0.23 0.51 -0.42
C MET A 85 1.02 -0.79 -0.35
N LEU A 86 1.77 -0.94 0.73
CA LEU A 86 2.62 -2.09 1.02
C LEU A 86 1.96 -3.04 2.04
N GLY A 87 1.02 -2.52 2.84
CA GLY A 87 0.37 -3.25 3.93
C GLY A 87 -0.90 -2.54 4.41
N VAL A 88 -1.83 -3.31 4.99
CA VAL A 88 -3.05 -2.80 5.62
C VAL A 88 -3.37 -3.64 6.86
N ALA A 89 -3.87 -2.99 7.91
CA ALA A 89 -4.32 -3.61 9.16
C ALA A 89 -5.54 -2.91 9.73
#